data_AF-I4AI74-F1
#
_entry.id   AF-I4AI74-F1
#
_cell.length_a   1.000
_cell.length_b   1.000
_cell.length_c   1.000
_cell.angle_alpha   90.00
_cell.angle_beta   90.00
_cell.angle_gamma   90.00
#
_symmetry.space_group_name_H-M   'P 1'
#
loop_
_entity.id
_entity.type
_entity.pdbx_description
1 polymer ?
#
loop_
_entity_poly.entity_id
_entity_poly.type
_entity_poly.pdbx_seq_one_letter_code
_entity_poly.pdbx_strand_id
1 'polypeptide(L)'
;MATNSNSKISKVIKSLDPYKVTEILEKGVLAGLICFVGTETDRYVFYPHQSMRLRWEPEEEVRAWAYIKLVTEKKYLPSRIVFERKVKMGSSYRYVDIVIFSDNQHQNDEVIIECKRENVGKKAFLEAVEQGKSYDNQLYGKYIWITSQKRNVYYKTKPEKNGRDYIEIDNLPSFSTSTKFTGALNETFWTIKHSLKAFYKNYIVPQTQKPWLMDVLLFAFVFVFAGFLISWFNAKVITAQIDNHTRWLAKEKIHYGHLYWIVPILTTLLMMWGFKTKLFPKITERRTARNRKKKGKNLPFIFNNKVIFATLIVVIPSLVLSELLFGTGDICRTCCSEKWYCWWSRKHYYQVEESWRMMIYFVPFVIGVPIQAIMMVVLNWVFEAFSRLR
;
A
#
# COMPACT_ATOMS: atom_id res chain seq x y z
N MET A 1 -3.70 16.53 49.16
CA MET A 1 -4.39 17.59 48.40
C MET A 1 -5.20 17.10 47.19
N ALA A 2 -5.28 15.79 46.90
CA ALA A 2 -6.07 15.24 45.77
C ALA A 2 -7.55 14.91 46.09
N THR A 3 -8.01 15.15 47.33
CA THR A 3 -9.37 14.79 47.78
C THR A 3 -10.42 15.89 47.60
N ASN A 4 -9.99 17.13 47.28
CA ASN A 4 -10.88 18.29 47.20
C ASN A 4 -11.46 18.58 45.81
N SER A 5 -10.89 18.00 44.73
CA SER A 5 -11.47 18.12 43.38
C SER A 5 -12.61 17.13 43.19
N ASN A 6 -12.45 15.88 43.65
CA ASN A 6 -13.49 14.86 43.56
C ASN A 6 -14.74 15.20 44.40
N SER A 7 -14.58 15.89 45.54
CA SER A 7 -15.73 16.32 46.36
C SER A 7 -16.51 17.48 45.72
N LYS A 8 -15.82 18.41 45.03
CA LYS A 8 -16.45 19.47 44.23
C LYS A 8 -17.20 18.91 43.02
N ILE A 9 -16.59 17.96 42.30
CA ILE A 9 -17.24 17.26 41.18
C ILE A 9 -18.48 16.50 41.66
N SER A 10 -18.41 15.79 42.80
CA SER A 10 -19.58 15.09 43.37
C SER A 10 -20.70 16.03 43.84
N LYS A 11 -20.39 17.27 44.22
CA LYS A 11 -21.38 18.28 44.61
C LYS A 11 -22.05 18.93 43.40
N VAL A 12 -21.32 19.12 42.31
CA VAL A 12 -21.88 19.56 41.01
C VAL A 12 -22.79 18.48 40.42
N ILE A 13 -22.42 17.21 40.57
CA ILE A 13 -23.24 16.08 40.12
C ILE A 13 -24.52 15.93 40.98
N LYS A 14 -24.47 16.24 42.28
CA LYS A 14 -25.63 16.18 43.18
C LYS A 14 -26.57 17.40 43.12
N SER A 15 -26.20 18.46 42.40
CA SER A 15 -27.12 19.58 42.08
C SER A 15 -27.80 19.42 40.72
N LEU A 16 -27.61 18.28 40.06
CA LEU A 16 -28.39 17.85 38.89
C LEU A 16 -29.47 16.88 39.39
N ASP A 17 -30.75 17.22 39.26
CA ASP A 17 -31.89 16.29 39.42
C ASP A 17 -32.97 16.72 38.39
N PRO A 18 -33.90 15.90 37.84
CA PRO A 18 -34.17 14.44 37.88
C PRO A 18 -34.45 13.84 36.47
N TYR A 19 -33.85 14.35 35.40
CA TYR A 19 -34.16 13.88 34.05
C TYR A 19 -33.24 12.75 33.62
N LYS A 20 -33.75 11.82 32.81
CA LYS A 20 -33.02 10.67 32.24
C LYS A 20 -31.98 11.15 31.22
N VAL A 21 -31.03 11.93 31.71
CA VAL A 21 -29.90 12.44 30.96
C VAL A 21 -29.05 11.23 30.61
N THR A 22 -28.84 11.01 29.31
CA THR A 22 -27.97 9.92 28.87
C THR A 22 -26.54 10.20 29.35
N GLU A 23 -25.76 9.15 29.60
CA GLU A 23 -24.35 9.25 30.03
C GLU A 23 -23.52 10.21 29.15
N ILE A 24 -23.87 10.32 27.86
CA ILE A 24 -23.22 11.23 26.90
C ILE A 24 -23.57 12.70 27.19
N LEU A 25 -24.81 13.02 27.52
CA LEU A 25 -25.21 14.39 27.85
C LEU A 25 -24.53 14.86 29.16
N GLU A 26 -24.41 13.98 30.16
CA GLU A 26 -23.66 14.28 31.39
C GLU A 26 -22.19 14.59 31.08
N LYS A 27 -21.55 13.78 30.23
CA LYS A 27 -20.18 14.06 29.75
C LYS A 27 -20.08 15.41 29.05
N GLY A 28 -21.10 15.80 28.26
CA GLY A 28 -21.16 17.10 27.61
C GLY A 28 -21.21 18.26 28.60
N VAL A 29 -22.02 18.14 29.66
CA VAL A 29 -22.11 19.14 30.73
C VAL A 29 -20.79 19.24 31.49
N LEU A 30 -20.21 18.11 31.89
CA LEU A 30 -18.91 18.07 32.60
C LEU A 30 -17.77 18.64 31.76
N ALA A 31 -17.80 18.44 30.44
CA ALA A 31 -16.83 18.99 29.50
C ALA A 31 -17.07 20.47 29.16
N GLY A 32 -18.14 21.09 29.66
CA GLY A 32 -18.52 22.47 29.34
C GLY A 32 -18.96 22.69 27.90
N LEU A 33 -19.39 21.62 27.19
CA LEU A 33 -19.87 21.68 25.81
C LEU A 33 -21.33 22.13 25.74
N ILE A 34 -22.11 21.79 26.76
CA ILE A 34 -23.51 22.19 26.89
C ILE A 34 -23.82 22.61 28.33
N CYS A 35 -24.84 23.43 28.50
CA CYS A 35 -25.38 23.80 29.80
C CYS A 35 -26.91 23.83 29.71
N PHE A 36 -27.60 23.14 30.61
CA PHE A 36 -29.06 23.22 30.70
C PHE A 36 -29.46 24.47 31.47
N VAL A 37 -30.42 25.22 30.93
CA VAL A 37 -30.95 26.45 31.53
C VAL A 37 -32.47 26.50 31.43
N GLY A 38 -33.11 27.20 32.36
CA GLY A 38 -34.57 27.37 32.37
C GLY A 38 -35.25 26.67 33.55
N THR A 39 -36.56 26.47 33.42
CA THR A 39 -37.44 25.84 34.43
C THR A 39 -37.98 24.53 33.89
N GLU A 40 -38.71 23.74 34.69
CA GLU A 40 -39.27 22.45 34.23
C GLU A 40 -40.18 22.58 32.98
N THR A 41 -40.91 23.68 32.87
CA THR A 41 -41.86 23.95 31.77
C THR A 41 -41.23 24.67 30.59
N ASP A 42 -40.17 25.45 30.82
CA ASP A 42 -39.47 26.21 29.78
C ASP A 42 -37.97 25.88 29.81
N ARG A 43 -37.63 24.75 29.19
CA ARG A 43 -36.30 24.14 29.19
C ARG A 43 -35.50 24.52 27.95
N TYR A 44 -34.24 24.83 28.14
CA TYR A 44 -33.30 25.17 27.07
C TYR A 44 -31.95 24.50 27.29
N VAL A 45 -31.22 24.35 26.19
CA VAL A 45 -29.79 24.03 26.20
C VAL A 45 -29.02 25.22 25.63
N PHE A 46 -27.97 25.60 26.34
CA PHE A 46 -27.00 26.60 25.91
C PHE A 46 -25.72 25.90 25.44
N TYR A 47 -25.25 26.31 24.26
CA TYR A 47 -24.03 25.84 23.63
C TYR A 47 -22.96 26.94 23.70
N PRO A 48 -22.01 26.88 24.66
CA PRO A 48 -21.06 27.97 24.89
C PRO A 48 -20.21 28.32 23.67
N HIS A 49 -19.76 27.32 22.90
CA HIS A 49 -18.93 27.54 21.72
C HIS A 49 -19.64 28.24 20.57
N GLN A 50 -20.94 28.00 20.42
CA GLN A 50 -21.79 28.63 19.40
C GLN A 50 -22.43 29.91 19.92
N SER A 51 -22.31 30.20 21.22
CA SER A 51 -23.03 31.29 21.91
C SER A 51 -24.53 31.25 21.60
N MET A 52 -25.11 30.05 21.56
CA MET A 52 -26.48 29.84 21.10
C MET A 52 -27.31 29.12 22.16
N ARG A 53 -28.55 29.56 22.34
CA ARG A 53 -29.54 28.98 23.25
C ARG A 53 -30.71 28.43 22.45
N LEU A 54 -30.94 27.13 22.52
CA LEU A 54 -32.03 26.44 21.83
C LEU A 54 -33.00 25.81 22.82
N ARG A 55 -34.28 25.73 22.45
CA ARG A 55 -35.32 25.12 23.27
C ARG A 55 -35.10 23.60 23.34
N TRP A 56 -35.26 23.02 24.53
CA TRP A 56 -35.09 21.60 24.74
C TRP A 56 -36.30 20.82 24.21
N GLU A 57 -36.15 20.34 22.98
CA GLU A 57 -37.14 19.54 22.26
C GLU A 57 -36.56 18.14 21.94
N PRO A 58 -37.40 17.14 21.63
CA PRO A 58 -36.91 15.77 21.34
C PRO A 58 -35.88 15.67 20.20
N GLU A 59 -35.89 16.61 19.26
CA GLU A 59 -34.88 16.69 18.20
C GLU A 59 -33.60 17.40 18.66
N GLU A 60 -33.74 18.42 19.52
CA GLU A 60 -32.61 19.11 20.14
C GLU A 60 -31.81 18.17 21.04
N GLU A 61 -32.48 17.24 21.73
CA GLU A 61 -31.80 16.19 22.50
C GLU A 61 -30.86 15.35 21.62
N VAL A 62 -31.31 14.98 20.42
CA VAL A 62 -30.51 14.23 19.45
C VAL A 62 -29.38 15.10 18.88
N ARG A 63 -29.64 16.40 18.62
CA ARG A 63 -28.62 17.36 18.18
C ARG A 63 -27.51 17.55 19.23
N ALA A 64 -27.87 17.72 20.50
CA ALA A 64 -26.94 17.81 21.61
C ALA A 64 -26.09 16.53 21.74
N TRP A 65 -26.74 15.36 21.68
CA TRP A 65 -26.06 14.07 21.69
C TRP A 65 -25.06 13.94 20.53
N ALA A 66 -25.48 14.32 19.32
CA ALA A 66 -24.64 14.27 18.13
C ALA A 66 -23.43 15.21 18.27
N TYR A 67 -23.66 16.45 18.71
CA TYR A 67 -22.59 17.43 18.96
C TYR A 67 -21.54 16.93 19.96
N ILE A 68 -21.98 16.42 21.11
CA ILE A 68 -21.06 15.91 22.12
C ILE A 68 -20.25 14.74 21.56
N LYS A 69 -20.88 13.83 20.83
CA LYS A 69 -20.20 12.70 20.18
C LYS A 69 -19.17 13.15 19.16
N LEU A 70 -19.48 14.18 18.37
CA LEU A 70 -18.53 14.76 17.40
C LEU A 70 -17.29 15.31 18.09
N VAL A 71 -17.46 16.05 19.18
CA VAL A 71 -16.34 16.68 19.90
C VAL A 71 -15.56 15.66 20.73
N THR A 72 -16.25 14.82 21.48
CA THR A 72 -15.61 13.93 22.48
C THR A 72 -15.09 12.64 21.88
N GLU A 73 -15.85 11.99 20.99
CA GLU A 73 -15.47 10.71 20.40
C GLU A 73 -14.79 10.89 19.05
N LYS A 74 -15.37 11.72 18.17
CA LYS A 74 -14.82 11.98 16.83
C LYS A 74 -13.77 13.07 16.81
N LYS A 75 -13.55 13.78 17.92
CA LYS A 75 -12.49 14.80 18.09
C LYS A 75 -12.60 16.01 17.17
N TYR A 76 -13.76 16.28 16.58
CA TYR A 76 -13.98 17.49 15.80
C TYR A 76 -13.85 18.73 16.68
N LEU A 77 -13.15 19.75 16.20
CA LEU A 77 -12.98 21.00 16.93
C LEU A 77 -14.32 21.74 17.03
N PRO A 78 -14.78 22.11 18.23
CA PRO A 78 -16.01 22.89 18.41
C PRO A 78 -16.07 24.15 17.54
N SER A 79 -14.94 24.82 17.32
CA SER A 79 -14.82 26.03 16.50
C SER A 79 -15.14 25.80 15.01
N ARG A 80 -15.22 24.55 14.54
CA ARG A 80 -15.57 24.18 13.17
C ARG A 80 -16.98 23.65 13.03
N ILE A 81 -17.72 23.57 14.13
CA ILE A 81 -19.07 23.01 14.16
C ILE A 81 -20.04 24.18 14.30
N VAL A 82 -20.86 24.39 13.27
CA VAL A 82 -21.86 25.44 13.22
C VAL A 82 -23.25 24.82 13.18
N PHE A 83 -24.16 25.38 13.96
CA PHE A 83 -25.56 24.96 14.01
C PHE A 83 -26.43 25.91 13.20
N GLU A 84 -27.61 25.43 12.79
CA GLU A 84 -28.61 26.20 12.07
C GLU A 84 -28.01 26.99 10.90
N ARG A 85 -27.20 26.32 10.08
CA ARG A 85 -26.58 26.99 8.93
C ARG A 85 -27.66 27.27 7.89
N LYS A 86 -27.82 28.55 7.55
CA LYS A 86 -28.73 28.99 6.49
C LYS A 86 -28.23 28.55 5.11
N VAL A 87 -29.08 27.87 4.35
CA VAL A 87 -28.85 27.38 2.99
C VAL A 87 -29.96 27.86 2.07
N LYS A 88 -29.60 28.38 0.89
CA LYS A 88 -30.56 28.81 -0.12
C LYS A 88 -31.03 27.61 -0.94
N MET A 89 -32.34 27.36 -0.95
CA MET A 89 -32.99 26.27 -1.67
C MET A 89 -34.00 26.87 -2.65
N GLY A 90 -33.55 27.15 -3.87
CA GLY A 90 -34.34 27.88 -4.88
C GLY A 90 -34.68 29.30 -4.41
N SER A 91 -35.97 29.60 -4.27
CA SER A 91 -36.47 30.89 -3.77
C SER A 91 -36.57 30.99 -2.24
N SER A 92 -36.39 29.87 -1.52
CA SER A 92 -36.54 29.79 -0.06
C SER A 92 -35.21 29.58 0.65
N TYR A 93 -35.18 29.81 1.95
CA TYR A 93 -34.05 29.43 2.81
C TYR A 93 -34.44 28.31 3.76
N ARG A 94 -33.51 27.40 4.01
CA ARG A 94 -33.60 26.33 4.98
C ARG A 94 -32.41 26.38 5.92
N TYR A 95 -32.52 25.71 7.06
CA TYR A 95 -31.47 25.64 8.06
C TYR A 95 -31.04 24.19 8.23
N VAL A 96 -29.74 23.96 8.13
CA VAL A 96 -29.14 22.64 8.39
C VAL A 96 -28.80 22.55 9.86
N ASP A 97 -29.13 21.43 10.50
CA ASP A 97 -28.97 21.25 11.93
C ASP A 97 -27.53 21.44 12.40
N ILE A 98 -26.59 20.71 11.80
CA ILE A 98 -25.16 20.85 12.09
C ILE A 98 -24.36 20.77 10.78
N VAL A 99 -23.42 21.68 10.61
CA VAL A 99 -22.40 21.65 9.56
C VAL A 99 -21.03 21.71 10.19
N ILE A 100 -20.14 20.82 9.74
CA ILE A 100 -18.72 20.81 10.13
C ILE A 100 -17.88 21.29 8.96
N PHE A 101 -16.96 22.21 9.21
CA PHE A 101 -16.02 22.70 8.22
C PHE A 101 -14.66 21.99 8.27
N SER A 102 -14.01 21.90 7.11
CA SER A 102 -12.66 21.31 7.00
C SER A 102 -11.52 22.25 7.44
N ASP A 103 -11.84 23.52 7.64
CA ASP A 103 -10.91 24.59 7.98
C ASP A 103 -11.52 25.55 9.02
N ASN A 104 -10.65 26.33 9.67
CA ASN A 104 -11.06 27.30 10.70
C ASN A 104 -11.67 28.57 10.11
N GLN A 105 -11.54 28.80 8.80
CA GLN A 105 -12.06 29.97 8.11
C GLN A 105 -13.49 29.73 7.59
N HIS A 106 -14.04 28.54 7.85
CA HIS A 106 -15.38 28.14 7.45
C HIS A 106 -15.62 28.25 5.93
N GLN A 107 -14.59 27.92 5.13
CA GLN A 107 -14.68 28.03 3.67
C GLN A 107 -15.24 26.77 3.00
N ASN A 108 -14.92 25.59 3.53
CA ASN A 108 -15.29 24.33 2.90
C ASN A 108 -16.08 23.43 3.85
N ASP A 109 -17.27 23.05 3.42
CA ASP A 109 -18.17 22.14 4.12
C ASP A 109 -17.62 20.71 4.08
N GLU A 110 -17.45 20.09 5.25
CA GLU A 110 -16.90 18.74 5.38
C GLU A 110 -17.97 17.72 5.72
N VAL A 111 -18.83 18.02 6.70
CA VAL A 111 -19.90 17.11 7.14
C VAL A 111 -21.22 17.88 7.27
N ILE A 112 -22.27 17.36 6.66
CA ILE A 112 -23.65 17.83 6.77
C ILE A 112 -24.40 16.85 7.65
N ILE A 113 -25.09 17.34 8.68
CA ILE A 113 -25.76 16.48 9.65
C ILE A 113 -27.21 16.93 9.80
N GLU A 114 -28.12 15.97 9.71
CA GLU A 114 -29.55 16.15 9.94
C GLU A 114 -29.98 15.27 11.12
N CYS A 115 -30.64 15.89 12.08
CA CYS A 115 -31.15 15.25 13.29
C CYS A 115 -32.67 15.07 13.18
N LYS A 116 -33.16 13.97 13.76
CA LYS A 116 -34.58 13.73 13.99
C LYS A 116 -34.78 13.19 15.39
N ARG A 117 -35.94 13.48 16.00
CA ARG A 117 -36.31 12.92 17.30
C ARG A 117 -36.13 11.40 17.37
N GLU A 118 -35.78 10.88 18.55
CA GLU A 118 -35.35 9.49 18.72
C GLU A 118 -36.35 8.44 18.20
N ASN A 119 -37.65 8.68 18.41
CA ASN A 119 -38.74 7.78 18.03
C ASN A 119 -39.35 8.10 16.65
N VAL A 120 -38.56 8.69 15.73
CA VAL A 120 -39.02 8.99 14.37
C VAL A 120 -39.40 7.72 13.58
N GLY A 121 -40.51 7.78 12.87
CA GLY A 121 -40.97 6.69 12.00
C GLY A 121 -40.01 6.47 10.81
N LYS A 122 -40.00 5.25 10.25
CA LYS A 122 -39.12 4.91 9.11
C LYS A 122 -39.30 5.84 7.90
N LYS A 123 -40.55 6.21 7.59
CA LYS A 123 -40.86 7.12 6.48
C LYS A 123 -40.22 8.50 6.68
N ALA A 124 -40.46 9.13 7.83
CA ALA A 124 -39.89 10.43 8.17
C ALA A 124 -38.35 10.41 8.26
N PHE A 125 -37.76 9.28 8.67
CA PHE A 125 -36.31 9.11 8.64
C PHE A 125 -35.75 9.08 7.21
N LEU A 126 -36.42 8.39 6.28
CA LEU A 126 -36.03 8.39 4.85
C LEU A 126 -36.23 9.76 4.21
N GLU A 127 -37.25 10.51 4.60
CA GLU A 127 -37.43 11.91 4.18
C GLU A 127 -36.27 12.79 4.67
N ALA A 128 -35.76 12.56 5.89
CA ALA A 128 -34.58 13.24 6.39
C ALA A 128 -33.30 12.88 5.60
N VAL A 129 -33.19 11.64 5.11
CA VAL A 129 -32.09 11.24 4.21
C VAL A 129 -32.12 12.05 2.91
N GLU A 130 -33.28 12.18 2.29
CA GLU A 130 -33.42 12.98 1.07
C GLU A 130 -33.23 14.48 1.34
N GLN A 131 -33.60 15.00 2.51
CA GLN A 131 -33.28 16.36 2.94
C GLN A 131 -31.77 16.58 3.05
N GLY A 132 -31.04 15.68 3.71
CA GLY A 132 -29.58 15.77 3.80
C GLY A 132 -28.89 15.78 2.44
N LYS A 133 -29.31 14.90 1.52
CA LYS A 133 -28.83 14.90 0.12
C LYS A 133 -29.20 16.19 -0.62
N SER A 134 -30.37 16.75 -0.36
CA SER A 134 -30.80 18.02 -0.95
C SER A 134 -29.90 19.18 -0.52
N TYR A 135 -29.56 19.27 0.77
CA TYR A 135 -28.63 20.27 1.29
C TYR A 135 -27.23 20.11 0.70
N ASP A 136 -26.80 18.87 0.53
CA ASP A 136 -25.50 18.55 -0.04
C ASP A 136 -25.32 19.01 -1.49
N ASN A 137 -26.40 19.04 -2.28
CA ASN A 137 -26.34 19.62 -3.63
C ASN A 137 -26.03 21.13 -3.65
N GLN A 138 -26.19 21.83 -2.51
CA GLN A 138 -25.85 23.25 -2.37
C GLN A 138 -24.53 23.49 -1.62
N LEU A 139 -24.25 22.66 -0.62
CA LEU A 139 -23.09 22.82 0.27
C LEU A 139 -21.87 22.01 -0.16
N TYR A 140 -22.05 20.97 -0.97
CA TYR A 140 -20.97 20.09 -1.46
C TYR A 140 -20.13 19.44 -0.33
N GLY A 141 -20.79 19.03 0.77
CA GLY A 141 -20.12 18.46 1.94
C GLY A 141 -19.51 17.09 1.64
N LYS A 142 -18.33 16.76 2.15
CA LYS A 142 -17.67 15.47 1.86
C LYS A 142 -18.41 14.25 2.43
N TYR A 143 -19.15 14.46 3.52
CA TYR A 143 -19.92 13.44 4.22
C TYR A 143 -21.30 13.95 4.63
N ILE A 144 -22.26 13.03 4.71
CA ILE A 144 -23.59 13.28 5.26
C ILE A 144 -23.83 12.30 6.40
N TRP A 145 -24.42 12.78 7.49
CA TRP A 145 -24.87 11.96 8.60
C TRP A 145 -26.32 12.29 8.95
N ILE A 146 -27.19 11.28 8.91
CA ILE A 146 -28.58 11.40 9.35
C ILE A 146 -28.74 10.58 10.61
N THR A 147 -29.24 11.20 11.67
CA THR A 147 -29.34 10.54 12.97
C THR A 147 -30.67 10.76 13.66
N SER A 148 -31.16 9.70 14.31
CA SER A 148 -32.19 9.75 15.33
C SER A 148 -31.68 9.16 16.64
N GLN A 149 -30.36 9.21 16.88
CA GLN A 149 -29.64 8.51 17.95
C GLN A 149 -29.72 6.97 17.85
N LYS A 150 -30.92 6.38 17.82
CA LYS A 150 -31.18 4.94 17.60
C LYS A 150 -30.82 4.47 16.19
N ARG A 151 -31.01 5.32 15.18
CA ARG A 151 -30.68 5.03 13.77
C ARG A 151 -29.66 6.05 13.29
N ASN A 152 -28.64 5.56 12.61
CA ASN A 152 -27.59 6.39 12.05
C ASN A 152 -27.28 5.85 10.65
N VAL A 153 -27.31 6.72 9.65
CA VAL A 153 -26.83 6.42 8.31
C VAL A 153 -25.80 7.46 7.91
N TYR A 154 -24.74 7.02 7.28
CA TYR A 154 -23.62 7.85 6.89
C TYR A 154 -23.33 7.67 5.41
N TYR A 155 -23.11 8.77 4.70
CA TYR A 155 -22.75 8.73 3.28
C TYR A 155 -21.42 9.45 3.04
N LYS A 156 -20.54 8.84 2.23
CA LYS A 156 -19.45 9.55 1.55
C LYS A 156 -19.98 10.04 0.21
N THR A 157 -19.84 11.33 -0.05
CA THR A 157 -20.32 11.93 -1.28
C THR A 157 -19.25 11.90 -2.36
N LYS A 158 -19.63 11.72 -3.62
CA LYS A 158 -18.73 11.84 -4.77
C LYS A 158 -19.34 12.73 -5.85
N PRO A 159 -18.54 13.56 -6.53
CA PRO A 159 -19.02 14.28 -7.70
C PRO A 159 -19.31 13.29 -8.84
N GLU A 160 -20.42 13.49 -9.54
CA GLU A 160 -20.79 12.75 -10.74
C GLU A 160 -21.26 13.73 -11.83
N LYS A 161 -21.26 13.31 -13.11
CA LYS A 161 -21.57 14.18 -14.26
C LYS A 161 -22.88 14.96 -14.12
N ASN A 162 -23.90 14.38 -13.46
CA ASN A 162 -25.23 14.97 -13.30
C ASN A 162 -25.61 15.23 -11.84
N GLY A 163 -24.64 15.42 -10.94
CA GLY A 163 -24.90 15.74 -9.54
C GLY A 163 -23.93 15.09 -8.58
N ARG A 164 -24.48 14.34 -7.63
CA ARG A 164 -23.76 13.76 -6.49
C ARG A 164 -24.14 12.29 -6.36
N ASP A 165 -23.13 11.44 -6.22
CA ASP A 165 -23.30 10.04 -5.85
C ASP A 165 -23.06 9.89 -4.33
N TYR A 166 -23.79 8.95 -3.71
CA TYR A 166 -23.85 8.78 -2.25
C TYR A 166 -23.54 7.33 -1.89
N ILE A 167 -22.35 7.10 -1.35
CA ILE A 167 -21.91 5.77 -0.94
C ILE A 167 -22.11 5.63 0.56
N GLU A 168 -22.95 4.71 0.98
CA GLU A 168 -23.16 4.42 2.39
C GLU A 168 -21.85 3.88 3.03
N ILE A 169 -21.51 4.40 4.20
CA ILE A 169 -20.32 4.00 4.97
C ILE A 169 -20.73 3.64 6.40
N ASP A 170 -19.91 2.83 7.07
CA ASP A 170 -20.26 2.35 8.41
C ASP A 170 -20.21 3.45 9.48
N ASN A 171 -19.37 4.48 9.30
CA ASN A 171 -19.18 5.54 10.29
C ASN A 171 -18.49 6.80 9.72
N LEU A 172 -18.67 7.95 10.39
CA LEU A 172 -17.90 9.16 10.11
C LEU A 172 -16.42 8.99 10.49
N PRO A 173 -15.48 9.57 9.70
CA PRO A 173 -14.08 9.64 10.08
C PRO A 173 -13.89 10.46 11.36
N SER A 174 -12.83 10.18 12.14
CA SER A 174 -12.44 11.03 13.26
C SER A 174 -11.54 12.18 12.79
N PHE A 175 -11.67 13.32 13.46
CA PHE A 175 -10.82 14.49 13.27
C PHE A 175 -9.52 14.33 14.06
N SER A 176 -8.45 13.95 13.38
CA SER A 176 -7.09 14.09 13.89
C SER A 176 -6.32 15.13 13.08
N THR A 177 -5.37 15.84 13.67
CA THR A 177 -4.44 16.70 12.90
C THR A 177 -3.58 15.87 11.93
N SER A 178 -3.46 14.56 12.21
CA SER A 178 -2.95 13.58 11.27
C SER A 178 -3.84 13.46 10.02
N THR A 179 -5.15 13.71 10.04
CA THR A 179 -6.10 13.47 8.93
C THR A 179 -5.99 14.40 7.72
N LYS A 180 -5.26 15.52 7.75
CA LYS A 180 -4.89 16.22 6.50
C LYS A 180 -3.72 15.55 5.80
N PHE A 181 -2.71 15.13 6.57
CA PHE A 181 -1.54 14.43 6.05
C PHE A 181 -1.85 12.97 5.72
N THR A 182 -2.52 12.24 6.62
CA THR A 182 -3.06 10.90 6.40
C THR A 182 -4.32 10.91 5.56
N GLY A 183 -5.11 11.98 5.46
CA GLY A 183 -6.21 12.03 4.48
C GLY A 183 -5.68 12.24 3.07
N ALA A 184 -4.69 13.12 2.88
CA ALA A 184 -3.98 13.24 1.62
C ALA A 184 -3.19 11.95 1.31
N LEU A 185 -2.44 11.40 2.26
CA LEU A 185 -1.70 10.15 2.08
C LEU A 185 -2.63 8.94 1.97
N ASN A 186 -3.81 8.91 2.57
CA ASN A 186 -4.75 7.78 2.48
C ASN A 186 -5.64 7.91 1.26
N GLU A 187 -6.00 9.11 0.78
CA GLU A 187 -6.57 9.25 -0.57
C GLU A 187 -5.51 8.93 -1.63
N THR A 188 -4.25 9.38 -1.45
CA THR A 188 -3.14 9.02 -2.36
C THR A 188 -2.78 7.54 -2.25
N PHE A 189 -2.75 6.94 -1.06
CA PHE A 189 -2.49 5.52 -0.84
C PHE A 189 -3.70 4.68 -1.19
N TRP A 190 -4.93 5.14 -1.04
CA TRP A 190 -6.14 4.47 -1.51
C TRP A 190 -6.19 4.52 -3.04
N THR A 191 -5.83 5.65 -3.66
CA THR A 191 -5.72 5.78 -5.12
C THR A 191 -4.56 4.94 -5.65
N ILE A 192 -3.40 4.95 -5.01
CA ILE A 192 -2.26 4.09 -5.35
C ILE A 192 -2.62 2.62 -5.09
N LYS A 193 -3.26 2.27 -3.97
CA LYS A 193 -3.69 0.91 -3.65
C LYS A 193 -4.82 0.47 -4.57
N HIS A 194 -5.75 1.32 -4.98
CA HIS A 194 -6.79 0.97 -5.96
C HIS A 194 -6.23 0.92 -7.37
N SER A 195 -5.30 1.79 -7.73
CA SER A 195 -4.57 1.72 -9.00
C SER A 195 -3.67 0.51 -9.04
N LEU A 196 -2.99 0.14 -7.95
CA LEU A 196 -2.20 -1.08 -7.81
C LEU A 196 -3.08 -2.31 -7.68
N LYS A 197 -4.26 -2.24 -7.03
CA LYS A 197 -5.22 -3.34 -6.94
C LYS A 197 -5.97 -3.53 -8.24
N ALA A 198 -6.25 -2.48 -8.99
CA ALA A 198 -6.79 -2.52 -10.34
C ALA A 198 -5.72 -2.94 -11.33
N PHE A 199 -4.49 -2.46 -11.18
CA PHE A 199 -3.33 -2.95 -11.93
C PHE A 199 -3.12 -4.44 -11.65
N TYR A 200 -3.11 -4.81 -10.38
CA TYR A 200 -2.99 -6.20 -9.95
C TYR A 200 -4.17 -7.01 -10.48
N LYS A 201 -5.42 -6.59 -10.31
CA LYS A 201 -6.61 -7.34 -10.77
C LYS A 201 -6.77 -7.39 -12.28
N ASN A 202 -6.37 -6.36 -13.02
CA ASN A 202 -6.61 -6.25 -14.46
C ASN A 202 -5.39 -6.65 -15.31
N TYR A 203 -4.18 -6.55 -14.76
CA TYR A 203 -2.94 -6.86 -15.47
C TYR A 203 -2.16 -8.01 -14.83
N ILE A 204 -2.10 -8.12 -13.49
CA ILE A 204 -1.36 -9.21 -12.82
C ILE A 204 -2.21 -10.47 -12.67
N VAL A 205 -3.40 -10.43 -12.07
CA VAL A 205 -4.32 -11.55 -11.83
C VAL A 205 -4.62 -12.35 -13.11
N PRO A 206 -4.92 -11.72 -14.26
CA PRO A 206 -5.14 -12.44 -15.52
C PRO A 206 -3.85 -13.04 -16.08
N GLN A 207 -2.69 -12.49 -15.73
CA GLN A 207 -1.39 -13.05 -16.10
C GLN A 207 -0.88 -14.11 -15.10
N THR A 208 -1.22 -14.03 -13.81
CA THR A 208 -0.86 -15.03 -12.77
C THR A 208 -1.71 -16.30 -12.87
N GLN A 209 -2.85 -16.23 -13.56
CA GLN A 209 -3.56 -17.43 -14.02
C GLN A 209 -2.80 -18.18 -15.13
N LYS A 210 -1.81 -17.54 -15.78
CA LYS A 210 -0.99 -18.20 -16.79
C LYS A 210 0.19 -18.91 -16.11
N PRO A 211 0.35 -20.23 -16.31
CA PRO A 211 1.42 -21.01 -15.69
C PRO A 211 2.83 -20.44 -15.91
N TRP A 212 3.06 -19.79 -17.05
CA TRP A 212 4.37 -19.24 -17.40
C TRP A 212 4.78 -18.03 -16.56
N LEU A 213 3.85 -17.18 -16.12
CA LEU A 213 4.20 -16.03 -15.29
C LEU A 213 4.64 -16.49 -13.89
N MET A 214 3.95 -17.49 -13.35
CA MET A 214 4.33 -18.10 -12.07
C MET A 214 5.74 -18.73 -12.15
N ASP A 215 6.07 -19.34 -13.29
CA ASP A 215 7.41 -19.86 -13.55
C ASP A 215 8.46 -18.74 -13.66
N VAL A 216 8.16 -17.62 -14.34
CA VAL A 216 9.07 -16.44 -14.38
C VAL A 216 9.32 -15.91 -12.97
N LEU A 217 8.27 -15.73 -12.17
CA LEU A 217 8.38 -15.22 -10.80
C LEU A 217 9.17 -16.18 -9.90
N LEU A 218 8.90 -17.48 -9.99
CA LEU A 218 9.64 -18.51 -9.26
C LEU A 218 11.14 -18.47 -9.64
N PHE A 219 11.45 -18.49 -10.95
CA PHE A 219 12.83 -18.47 -11.39
C PHE A 219 13.54 -17.18 -10.99
N ALA A 220 12.90 -16.03 -11.14
CA ALA A 220 13.44 -14.74 -10.70
C ALA A 220 13.74 -14.73 -9.20
N PHE A 221 12.82 -15.22 -8.36
CA PHE A 221 13.03 -15.31 -6.92
C PHE A 221 14.25 -16.19 -6.58
N VAL A 222 14.35 -17.38 -7.17
CA VAL A 222 15.48 -18.28 -6.90
C VAL A 222 16.80 -17.70 -7.41
N PHE A 223 16.81 -17.05 -8.59
CA PHE A 223 17.99 -16.35 -9.09
C PHE A 223 18.46 -15.24 -8.16
N VAL A 224 17.55 -14.39 -7.68
CA VAL A 224 17.88 -13.31 -6.73
C VAL A 224 18.46 -13.90 -5.44
N PHE A 225 17.81 -14.91 -4.87
CA PHE A 225 18.26 -15.53 -3.63
C PHE A 225 19.64 -16.21 -3.77
N ALA A 226 19.82 -17.04 -4.80
CA ALA A 226 21.10 -17.70 -5.07
C ALA A 226 22.20 -16.69 -5.42
N GLY A 227 21.87 -15.66 -6.20
CA GLY A 227 22.79 -14.59 -6.57
C GLY A 227 23.24 -13.75 -5.39
N PHE A 228 22.36 -13.52 -4.42
CA PHE A 228 22.72 -12.88 -3.16
C PHE A 228 23.79 -13.69 -2.41
N LEU A 229 23.55 -15.00 -2.21
CA LEU A 229 24.49 -15.88 -1.52
C LEU A 229 25.84 -15.99 -2.25
N ILE A 230 25.81 -16.16 -3.58
CA ILE A 230 27.02 -16.25 -4.39
C ILE A 230 27.77 -14.92 -4.41
N SER A 231 27.08 -13.79 -4.51
CA SER A 231 27.73 -12.45 -4.46
C SER A 231 28.41 -12.21 -3.11
N TRP A 232 27.77 -12.63 -2.01
CA TRP A 232 28.36 -12.57 -0.68
C TRP A 232 29.61 -13.44 -0.58
N PHE A 233 29.52 -14.71 -1.03
CA PHE A 233 30.65 -15.64 -1.01
C PHE A 233 31.80 -15.15 -1.90
N ASN A 234 31.48 -14.61 -3.07
CA ASN A 234 32.45 -14.06 -4.01
C ASN A 234 33.22 -12.89 -3.39
N ALA A 235 32.51 -11.93 -2.78
CA ALA A 235 33.13 -10.78 -2.13
C ALA A 235 33.98 -11.16 -0.91
N LYS A 236 33.52 -12.09 -0.07
CA LYS A 236 34.20 -12.42 1.19
C LYS A 236 35.30 -13.46 1.06
N VAL A 237 35.17 -14.40 0.13
CA VAL A 237 36.06 -15.56 0.02
C VAL A 237 36.85 -15.53 -1.27
N ILE A 238 36.18 -15.57 -2.42
CA ILE A 238 36.85 -15.72 -3.72
C ILE A 238 37.77 -14.52 -4.00
N THR A 239 37.25 -13.30 -3.94
CA THR A 239 38.05 -12.09 -4.21
C THR A 239 39.20 -11.94 -3.22
N ALA A 240 38.96 -12.20 -1.93
CA ALA A 240 39.98 -12.15 -0.90
C ALA A 240 41.10 -13.19 -1.12
N GLN A 241 40.75 -14.43 -1.48
CA GLN A 241 41.71 -15.50 -1.78
C GLN A 241 42.56 -15.17 -3.01
N ILE A 242 41.93 -14.67 -4.08
CA ILE A 242 42.65 -14.36 -5.32
C ILE A 242 43.63 -13.21 -5.10
N ASP A 243 43.27 -12.19 -4.30
CA ASP A 243 44.15 -11.06 -4.01
C ASP A 243 45.33 -11.44 -3.10
N ASN A 244 45.11 -12.35 -2.13
CA ASN A 244 46.11 -12.70 -1.11
C ASN A 244 47.06 -13.83 -1.55
N HIS A 245 46.58 -14.83 -2.30
CA HIS A 245 47.35 -16.05 -2.61
C HIS A 245 47.82 -16.17 -4.06
N THR A 246 47.15 -15.52 -5.02
CA THR A 246 47.49 -15.66 -6.44
C THR A 246 47.97 -14.34 -7.03
N ARG A 247 49.24 -14.29 -7.47
CA ARG A 247 49.74 -13.20 -8.34
C ARG A 247 49.05 -13.14 -9.71
N TRP A 248 47.94 -13.85 -9.92
CA TRP A 248 47.18 -13.93 -11.18
C TRP A 248 46.54 -12.59 -11.56
N LEU A 249 45.98 -11.87 -10.58
CA LEU A 249 45.48 -10.50 -10.78
C LEU A 249 46.62 -9.50 -11.03
N ALA A 250 47.81 -9.78 -10.49
CA ALA A 250 49.00 -8.94 -10.66
C ALA A 250 49.72 -9.14 -12.01
N LYS A 251 49.46 -10.24 -12.72
CA LYS A 251 50.06 -10.56 -14.04
C LYS A 251 49.18 -10.11 -15.23
N GLU A 252 48.14 -9.31 -14.99
CA GLU A 252 47.23 -8.75 -15.99
C GLU A 252 46.51 -9.77 -16.92
N LYS A 253 46.49 -11.06 -16.57
CA LYS A 253 45.83 -12.09 -17.40
C LYS A 253 44.32 -12.22 -17.14
N ILE A 254 43.84 -11.77 -15.98
CA ILE A 254 42.44 -11.88 -15.56
C ILE A 254 41.98 -10.51 -15.07
N HIS A 255 40.97 -9.96 -15.75
CA HIS A 255 40.26 -8.74 -15.33
C HIS A 255 39.31 -9.02 -14.16
N TYR A 256 39.13 -8.06 -13.25
CA TYR A 256 38.15 -8.13 -12.15
C TYR A 256 36.71 -8.35 -12.66
N GLY A 257 36.40 -7.96 -13.91
CA GLY A 257 35.15 -8.27 -14.59
C GLY A 257 34.83 -9.77 -14.69
N HIS A 258 35.82 -10.65 -14.76
CA HIS A 258 35.57 -12.10 -14.76
C HIS A 258 35.01 -12.59 -13.43
N LEU A 259 35.40 -11.97 -12.31
CA LEU A 259 34.85 -12.30 -10.99
C LEU A 259 33.36 -11.97 -10.91
N TYR A 260 32.91 -10.99 -11.68
CA TYR A 260 31.51 -10.66 -11.74
C TYR A 260 30.70 -11.68 -12.54
N TRP A 261 31.22 -12.17 -13.69
CA TRP A 261 30.53 -13.18 -14.49
C TRP A 261 30.34 -14.52 -13.76
N ILE A 262 31.13 -14.79 -12.72
CA ILE A 262 30.97 -15.96 -11.86
C ILE A 262 29.55 -16.02 -11.28
N VAL A 263 28.97 -14.87 -10.89
CA VAL A 263 27.64 -14.84 -10.27
C VAL A 263 26.54 -15.35 -11.21
N PRO A 264 26.29 -14.74 -12.39
CA PRO A 264 25.26 -15.22 -13.31
C PRO A 264 25.54 -16.64 -13.85
N ILE A 265 26.81 -17.03 -13.99
CA ILE A 265 27.17 -18.39 -14.43
C ILE A 265 26.82 -19.42 -13.36
N LEU A 266 27.28 -19.22 -12.11
CA LEU A 266 27.03 -20.17 -11.02
C LEU A 266 25.56 -20.23 -10.64
N THR A 267 24.85 -19.10 -10.60
CA THR A 267 23.40 -19.12 -10.34
C THR A 267 22.67 -19.89 -11.42
N THR A 268 23.04 -19.73 -12.70
CA THR A 268 22.42 -20.49 -13.80
C THR A 268 22.74 -21.97 -13.71
N LEU A 269 23.97 -22.36 -13.36
CA LEU A 269 24.33 -23.77 -13.14
C LEU A 269 23.54 -24.38 -11.98
N LEU A 270 23.37 -23.66 -10.87
CA LEU A 270 22.53 -24.07 -9.75
C LEU A 270 21.06 -24.23 -10.18
N MET A 271 20.55 -23.31 -11.00
CA MET A 271 19.19 -23.40 -11.56
C MET A 271 19.03 -24.60 -12.48
N MET A 272 20.00 -24.86 -13.37
CA MET A 272 20.02 -26.02 -14.25
C MET A 272 20.03 -27.34 -13.45
N TRP A 273 20.73 -27.37 -12.32
CA TRP A 273 20.79 -28.53 -11.44
C TRP A 273 19.50 -28.71 -10.63
N GLY A 274 19.03 -27.65 -9.95
CA GLY A 274 17.85 -27.69 -9.09
C GLY A 274 16.55 -27.93 -9.85
N PHE A 275 16.43 -27.41 -11.07
CA PHE A 275 15.27 -27.60 -11.94
C PHE A 275 15.49 -28.65 -13.04
N LYS A 276 16.54 -29.47 -12.91
CA LYS A 276 16.89 -30.49 -13.91
C LYS A 276 15.71 -31.41 -14.25
N THR A 277 14.91 -31.81 -13.27
CA THR A 277 13.75 -32.70 -13.48
C THR A 277 12.62 -32.02 -14.24
N LYS A 278 12.46 -30.71 -14.07
CA LYS A 278 11.46 -29.90 -14.78
C LYS A 278 11.90 -29.57 -16.21
N LEU A 279 13.16 -29.17 -16.39
CA LEU A 279 13.75 -28.81 -17.69
C LEU A 279 14.10 -30.03 -18.56
N PHE A 280 14.52 -31.11 -17.92
CA PHE A 280 14.90 -32.38 -18.55
C PHE A 280 14.10 -33.52 -17.89
N PRO A 281 12.77 -33.57 -18.06
CA PRO A 281 11.98 -34.67 -17.54
C PRO A 281 12.55 -36.01 -18.01
N LYS A 282 12.44 -37.05 -17.17
CA LYS A 282 12.97 -38.42 -17.37
C LYS A 282 12.34 -39.17 -18.56
N ILE A 283 12.23 -38.52 -19.72
CA ILE A 283 12.03 -39.15 -21.03
C ILE A 283 13.27 -40.00 -21.36
N THR A 284 14.43 -39.67 -20.78
CA THR A 284 15.71 -40.38 -20.93
C THR A 284 15.70 -41.77 -20.31
N GLU A 285 15.09 -42.02 -19.15
CA GLU A 285 15.08 -43.36 -18.51
C GLU A 285 14.22 -44.36 -19.30
N ARG A 286 13.05 -43.95 -19.79
CA ARG A 286 12.22 -44.76 -20.70
C ARG A 286 12.91 -45.01 -22.05
N ARG A 287 13.79 -44.10 -22.50
CA ARG A 287 14.55 -44.23 -23.75
C ARG A 287 15.87 -44.99 -23.62
N THR A 288 16.63 -44.95 -22.51
CA THR A 288 17.84 -45.80 -22.34
C THR A 288 17.49 -47.29 -22.35
N ALA A 289 16.31 -47.65 -21.83
CA ALA A 289 15.77 -49.01 -21.95
C ALA A 289 15.34 -49.36 -23.39
N ARG A 290 14.80 -48.40 -24.16
CA ARG A 290 14.31 -48.61 -25.55
C ARG A 290 15.40 -48.51 -26.62
N ASN A 291 16.42 -47.68 -26.42
CA ASN A 291 17.52 -47.44 -27.36
C ASN A 291 18.75 -48.33 -27.12
N ARG A 292 18.91 -48.96 -25.95
CA ARG A 292 19.83 -50.12 -25.83
C ARG A 292 19.46 -51.25 -26.80
N LYS A 293 18.19 -51.34 -27.22
CA LYS A 293 17.70 -52.25 -28.28
C LYS A 293 17.96 -51.76 -29.72
N LYS A 294 18.36 -50.50 -29.93
CA LYS A 294 18.64 -49.91 -31.26
C LYS A 294 20.01 -49.23 -31.26
N LYS A 295 21.09 -50.01 -31.18
CA LYS A 295 22.44 -49.50 -31.44
C LYS A 295 22.53 -49.00 -32.89
N GLY A 296 23.28 -47.92 -33.12
CA GLY A 296 23.92 -47.70 -34.43
C GLY A 296 23.75 -46.37 -35.15
N LYS A 297 23.29 -45.28 -34.51
CA LYS A 297 23.48 -43.93 -35.09
C LYS A 297 23.94 -42.96 -34.03
N ASN A 298 25.14 -42.40 -34.20
CA ASN A 298 25.64 -41.30 -33.40
C ASN A 298 24.61 -40.16 -33.48
N LEU A 299 23.96 -39.87 -32.35
CA LEU A 299 23.16 -38.67 -32.21
C LEU A 299 24.08 -37.46 -32.46
N PRO A 300 23.64 -36.42 -33.19
CA PRO A 300 24.47 -35.26 -33.44
C PRO A 300 24.97 -34.68 -32.11
N PHE A 301 26.26 -34.30 -32.12
CA PHE A 301 27.09 -33.77 -31.03
C PHE A 301 26.40 -32.81 -30.03
N ILE A 302 25.33 -32.13 -30.46
CA ILE A 302 24.49 -31.18 -29.72
C ILE A 302 23.85 -31.79 -28.44
N PHE A 303 23.79 -33.12 -28.31
CA PHE A 303 23.01 -33.78 -27.24
C PHE A 303 23.81 -34.33 -26.04
N ASN A 304 25.15 -34.40 -26.08
CA ASN A 304 25.92 -34.88 -24.92
C ASN A 304 26.01 -33.83 -23.79
N ASN A 305 26.00 -32.54 -24.15
CA ASN A 305 26.16 -31.43 -23.20
C ASN A 305 24.94 -30.49 -23.17
N LYS A 306 23.71 -31.03 -23.12
CA LYS A 306 22.46 -30.25 -23.05
C LYS A 306 22.46 -29.18 -21.98
N VAL A 307 23.09 -29.48 -20.83
CA VAL A 307 23.20 -28.55 -19.69
C VAL A 307 24.07 -27.34 -20.06
N ILE A 308 25.17 -27.55 -20.79
CA ILE A 308 26.07 -26.45 -21.19
C ILE A 308 25.35 -25.54 -22.18
N PHE A 309 24.72 -26.10 -23.20
CA PHE A 309 23.99 -25.30 -24.19
C PHE A 309 22.82 -24.52 -23.57
N ALA A 310 22.05 -25.18 -22.70
CA ALA A 310 21.00 -24.54 -21.91
C ALA A 310 21.54 -23.40 -21.03
N THR A 311 22.69 -23.61 -20.38
CA THR A 311 23.35 -22.59 -19.57
C THR A 311 23.75 -21.39 -20.42
N LEU A 312 24.32 -21.61 -21.61
CA LEU A 312 24.72 -20.52 -22.51
C LEU A 312 23.52 -19.70 -23.00
N ILE A 313 22.41 -20.35 -23.35
CA ILE A 313 21.16 -19.66 -23.77
C ILE A 313 20.66 -18.71 -22.68
N VAL A 314 20.78 -19.10 -21.41
CA VAL A 314 20.28 -18.30 -20.28
C VAL A 314 21.28 -17.22 -19.86
N VAL A 315 22.58 -17.52 -19.87
CA VAL A 315 23.62 -16.62 -19.37
C VAL A 315 23.97 -15.53 -20.38
N ILE A 316 24.15 -15.85 -21.66
CA ILE A 316 24.67 -14.91 -22.66
C ILE A 316 23.81 -13.63 -22.76
N PRO A 317 22.47 -13.70 -22.88
CA PRO A 317 21.65 -12.49 -22.97
C PRO A 317 21.74 -11.60 -21.72
N SER A 318 21.89 -12.22 -20.55
CA SER A 318 22.05 -11.50 -19.27
C SER A 318 23.43 -10.83 -19.17
N LEU A 319 24.48 -11.47 -19.66
CA LEU A 319 25.81 -10.88 -19.72
C LEU A 319 25.86 -9.72 -20.71
N VAL A 320 25.31 -9.89 -21.91
CA VAL A 320 25.23 -8.83 -22.92
C VAL A 320 24.45 -7.61 -22.39
N LEU A 321 23.33 -7.84 -21.69
CA LEU A 321 22.60 -6.74 -21.05
C LEU A 321 23.45 -6.02 -20.00
N SER A 322 24.17 -6.78 -19.18
CA SER A 322 25.06 -6.20 -18.16
C SER A 322 26.15 -5.36 -18.83
N GLU A 323 26.79 -5.88 -19.89
CA GLU A 323 27.82 -5.14 -20.62
C GLU A 323 27.25 -3.90 -21.35
N LEU A 324 26.04 -3.96 -21.88
CA LEU A 324 25.39 -2.82 -22.55
C LEU A 324 25.09 -1.68 -21.56
N LEU A 325 24.55 -2.02 -20.39
CA LEU A 325 24.13 -1.02 -19.40
C LEU A 325 25.28 -0.44 -18.63
N PHE A 326 26.29 -1.27 -18.37
CA PHE A 326 27.38 -0.88 -17.52
C PHE A 326 28.67 -0.57 -18.30
N GLY A 327 28.75 -0.94 -19.57
CA GLY A 327 29.91 -0.76 -20.43
C GLY A 327 31.04 -1.75 -20.13
N THR A 328 31.93 -1.94 -21.09
CA THR A 328 33.32 -2.34 -20.86
C THR A 328 34.19 -1.37 -21.64
N GLY A 329 34.02 -0.07 -21.38
CA GLY A 329 34.77 0.98 -22.06
C GLY A 329 36.27 0.72 -21.91
N ASP A 330 37.02 1.02 -22.98
CA ASP A 330 38.43 0.69 -23.21
C ASP A 330 39.22 0.34 -21.95
N ILE A 331 39.85 -0.83 -22.02
CA ILE A 331 40.59 -1.59 -21.00
C ILE A 331 41.66 -0.74 -20.28
N CYS A 332 41.26 0.31 -19.55
CA CYS A 332 42.14 1.07 -18.66
C CYS A 332 42.21 0.29 -17.36
N ARG A 333 43.13 -0.68 -17.34
CA ARG A 333 43.36 -1.65 -16.26
C ARG A 333 43.59 -1.02 -14.87
N THR A 334 43.89 0.28 -14.81
CA THR A 334 44.34 0.97 -13.59
C THR A 334 43.70 2.35 -13.33
N CYS A 335 42.98 2.93 -14.29
CA CYS A 335 42.74 4.38 -14.32
C CYS A 335 41.39 4.81 -13.74
N CYS A 336 40.38 3.94 -13.84
CA CYS A 336 39.00 4.30 -13.60
C CYS A 336 38.53 3.76 -12.24
N SER A 337 38.32 4.65 -11.27
CA SER A 337 37.86 4.32 -9.91
C SER A 337 36.65 5.14 -9.46
N GLU A 338 36.53 6.39 -9.90
CA GLU A 338 35.55 7.33 -9.34
C GLU A 338 34.16 7.28 -10.00
N LYS A 339 34.00 6.55 -11.10
CA LYS A 339 32.72 6.49 -11.83
C LYS A 339 31.98 5.20 -11.53
N TRP A 340 30.65 5.29 -11.45
CA TRP A 340 29.76 4.17 -11.10
C TRP A 340 29.88 2.98 -12.07
N TYR A 341 30.17 3.26 -13.34
CA TYR A 341 30.38 2.21 -14.32
C TYR A 341 31.73 1.51 -14.14
N CYS A 342 32.62 1.89 -13.23
CA CYS A 342 33.95 1.25 -13.08
C CYS A 342 33.97 0.03 -12.15
N TRP A 343 32.82 -0.61 -11.92
CA TRP A 343 32.64 -1.73 -10.99
C TRP A 343 33.50 -2.97 -11.32
N TRP A 344 34.00 -3.11 -12.54
CA TRP A 344 34.94 -4.17 -12.94
C TRP A 344 36.41 -3.87 -12.58
N SER A 345 36.73 -2.75 -11.94
CA SER A 345 38.11 -2.37 -11.61
C SER A 345 38.48 -2.73 -10.18
N ARG A 346 39.71 -3.24 -9.99
CA ARG A 346 40.28 -3.52 -8.65
C ARG A 346 40.26 -2.27 -7.77
N LYS A 347 40.60 -1.11 -8.35
CA LYS A 347 40.68 0.16 -7.63
C LYS A 347 39.31 0.60 -7.12
N HIS A 348 38.25 0.44 -7.92
CA HIS A 348 36.88 0.74 -7.51
C HIS A 348 36.41 -0.21 -6.40
N TYR A 349 36.69 -1.52 -6.52
CA TYR A 349 36.33 -2.51 -5.50
C TYR A 349 36.86 -2.16 -4.10
N TYR A 350 38.09 -1.65 -4.02
CA TYR A 350 38.72 -1.27 -2.76
C TYR A 350 38.36 0.14 -2.27
N GLN A 351 37.75 0.99 -3.10
CA GLN A 351 37.19 2.26 -2.65
C GLN A 351 35.88 2.09 -1.87
N VAL A 352 35.18 0.97 -2.08
CA VAL A 352 33.93 0.67 -1.39
C VAL A 352 34.20 0.00 -0.04
N GLU A 353 33.45 0.41 0.98
CA GLU A 353 33.49 -0.18 2.31
C GLU A 353 33.31 -1.71 2.28
N GLU A 354 33.97 -2.41 3.19
CA GLU A 354 33.98 -3.88 3.19
C GLU A 354 32.57 -4.50 3.30
N SER A 355 31.67 -3.85 4.02
CA SER A 355 30.25 -4.23 4.16
C SER A 355 29.49 -4.15 2.83
N TRP A 356 29.88 -3.24 1.94
CA TRP A 356 29.20 -2.93 0.67
C TRP A 356 29.82 -3.60 -0.56
N ARG A 357 31.02 -4.20 -0.44
CA ARG A 357 31.72 -4.88 -1.55
C ARG A 357 30.89 -5.97 -2.24
N MET A 358 29.98 -6.62 -1.51
CA MET A 358 29.06 -7.61 -2.07
C MET A 358 28.09 -7.01 -3.09
N MET A 359 27.67 -5.76 -2.91
CA MET A 359 26.72 -5.09 -3.80
C MET A 359 27.31 -4.81 -5.19
N ILE A 360 28.65 -4.72 -5.28
CA ILE A 360 29.37 -4.58 -6.55
C ILE A 360 29.11 -5.79 -7.46
N TYR A 361 28.93 -6.98 -6.89
CA TYR A 361 28.59 -8.18 -7.63
C TYR A 361 27.08 -8.36 -7.79
N PHE A 362 26.32 -8.04 -6.75
CA PHE A 362 24.89 -8.33 -6.70
C PHE A 362 24.06 -7.39 -7.58
N VAL A 363 24.35 -6.08 -7.57
CA VAL A 363 23.54 -5.07 -8.28
C VAL A 363 23.52 -5.31 -9.80
N PRO A 364 24.67 -5.48 -10.48
CA PRO A 364 24.61 -5.67 -11.92
C PRO A 364 24.02 -7.05 -12.26
N PHE A 365 24.19 -8.06 -11.39
CA PHE A 365 23.56 -9.38 -11.56
C PHE A 365 22.03 -9.29 -11.51
N VAL A 366 21.46 -8.58 -10.52
CA VAL A 366 20.01 -8.43 -10.35
C VAL A 366 19.34 -7.82 -11.57
N ILE A 367 20.02 -6.91 -12.27
CA ILE A 367 19.52 -6.31 -13.51
C ILE A 367 19.41 -7.33 -14.65
N GLY A 368 20.27 -8.36 -14.65
CA GLY A 368 20.21 -9.47 -15.59
C GLY A 368 19.13 -10.53 -15.28
N VAL A 369 18.65 -10.60 -14.04
CA VAL A 369 17.73 -11.67 -13.58
C VAL A 369 16.43 -11.75 -14.38
N PRO A 370 15.73 -10.65 -14.73
CA PRO A 370 14.50 -10.73 -15.52
C PRO A 370 14.72 -11.45 -16.85
N ILE A 371 15.85 -11.16 -17.53
CA ILE A 371 16.22 -11.84 -18.77
C ILE A 371 16.51 -13.32 -18.51
N GLN A 372 17.27 -13.65 -17.47
CA GLN A 372 17.56 -15.05 -17.13
C GLN A 372 16.28 -15.85 -16.84
N ALA A 373 15.35 -15.27 -16.09
CA ALA A 373 14.07 -15.91 -15.76
C ALA A 373 13.19 -16.14 -17.00
N ILE A 374 13.14 -15.18 -17.93
CA ILE A 374 12.42 -15.35 -19.20
C ILE A 374 13.09 -16.43 -20.05
N MET A 375 14.42 -16.40 -20.17
CA MET A 375 15.18 -17.40 -20.93
C MET A 375 14.99 -18.81 -20.37
N MET A 376 14.85 -18.97 -19.05
CA MET A 376 14.51 -20.25 -18.41
C MET A 376 13.14 -20.79 -18.83
N VAL A 377 12.14 -19.92 -18.93
CA VAL A 377 10.79 -20.31 -19.40
C VAL A 377 10.81 -20.66 -20.88
N VAL A 378 11.48 -19.85 -21.71
CA VAL A 378 11.65 -20.15 -23.14
C VAL A 378 12.37 -21.49 -23.32
N LEU A 379 13.44 -21.73 -22.56
CA LEU A 379 14.18 -22.99 -22.60
C LEU A 379 13.28 -24.18 -22.22
N ASN A 380 12.44 -24.04 -21.20
CA ASN A 380 11.47 -25.05 -20.81
C ASN A 380 10.47 -25.35 -21.95
N TRP A 381 9.91 -24.30 -22.57
CA TRP A 381 9.00 -24.45 -23.71
C TRP A 381 9.66 -25.10 -24.92
N VAL A 382 10.90 -24.73 -25.23
CA VAL A 382 11.67 -25.29 -26.34
C VAL A 382 11.88 -26.80 -26.09
N PHE A 383 12.32 -27.19 -24.89
CA PHE A 383 12.48 -28.61 -24.57
C PHE A 383 11.16 -29.39 -24.56
N GLU A 384 10.08 -28.78 -24.09
CA GLU A 384 8.75 -29.37 -24.13
C GLU A 384 8.26 -29.56 -25.58
N ALA A 385 8.40 -28.54 -26.44
CA ALA A 385 8.03 -28.62 -27.85
C ALA A 385 8.83 -29.69 -28.59
N PHE A 386 10.15 -29.75 -28.37
CA PHE A 386 11.00 -30.82 -28.91
C PHE A 386 10.62 -32.20 -28.40
N SER A 387 10.09 -32.31 -27.18
CA SER A 387 9.60 -33.57 -26.64
C SER A 387 8.27 -34.03 -27.25
N ARG A 388 7.46 -33.10 -27.79
CA ARG A 388 6.18 -33.40 -28.44
C ARG A 388 6.34 -33.77 -29.92
N LEU A 389 7.34 -33.21 -30.60
CA LEU A 389 7.64 -33.49 -32.01
C LEU A 389 8.33 -34.85 -32.26
N ARG A 390 8.72 -35.62 -31.22
CA ARG A 390 9.63 -36.78 -31.34
C ARG A 390 9.53 -37.78 -30.19
#